data_AF-A0A5C7LNF0-F1
#
_entry.id   AF-A0A5C7LNF0-F1
#
_cell.length_a   1.000
_cell.length_b   1.000
_cell.length_c   1.000
_cell.angle_alpha   90.00
_cell.angle_beta   90.00
_cell.angle_gamma   90.00
#
_symmetry.space_group_name_H-M   'P 1'
#
loop_
_entity.id
_entity.type
_entity.pdbx_description
1 polymer ?
#
loop_
_entity_poly.entity_id
_entity_poly.type
_entity_poly.pdbx_seq_one_letter_code
_entity_poly.pdbx_strand_id
1 'polypeptide(L)'
;MDTTHSVTWFAGLFEGEGCFNFSNGKPKRMTISMTDRDVLDHVQSLFGGTVVSLKKREEHHKDVWIWYLHGESSVELAKKIQPYLFSRRAKRCAEYIEKFSTMSDRRNKAASLRESVRSLRNEGYKHREIAERLEIDRTYVSHILRGRHDTKSSVVMQAGEAG
;
A
#
# COMPACT_ATOMS: atom_id res chain seq x y z
N MET A 1 8.52 -6.31 26.66
CA MET A 1 9.09 -7.41 25.84
C MET A 1 10.20 -6.82 24.97
N ASP A 2 11.29 -7.54 24.74
CA ASP A 2 12.24 -7.13 23.71
C ASP A 2 11.56 -7.16 22.32
N THR A 3 12.05 -6.33 21.40
CA THR A 3 11.49 -6.16 20.06
C THR A 3 11.45 -7.49 19.30
N THR A 4 12.48 -8.33 19.47
CA THR A 4 12.57 -9.64 18.81
C THR A 4 11.45 -10.57 19.25
N HIS A 5 11.16 -10.64 20.54
CA HIS A 5 10.10 -11.49 21.10
C HIS A 5 8.71 -11.04 20.62
N SER A 6 8.47 -9.73 20.58
CA SER A 6 7.20 -9.17 20.10
C SER A 6 6.94 -9.57 18.64
N VAL A 7 7.99 -9.52 17.80
CA VAL A 7 7.91 -9.91 16.38
C VAL A 7 7.67 -11.41 16.22
N THR A 8 8.37 -12.27 16.95
CA THR A 8 8.20 -13.73 16.84
C THR A 8 6.84 -14.20 17.35
N TRP A 9 6.36 -13.65 18.47
CA TRP A 9 5.02 -13.91 18.98
C TRP A 9 3.95 -13.52 17.95
N PHE A 10 4.06 -12.32 17.39
CA PHE A 10 3.13 -11.85 16.36
C PHE A 10 3.22 -12.67 15.07
N ALA A 11 4.41 -13.11 14.66
CA ALA A 11 4.56 -13.96 13.49
C ALA A 11 3.81 -15.29 13.65
N GLY A 12 3.86 -15.91 14.84
CA GLY A 12 3.08 -17.12 15.15
C GLY A 12 1.58 -16.87 15.06
N LEU A 13 1.08 -15.79 15.70
CA LEU A 13 -0.33 -15.39 15.61
C LEU A 13 -0.75 -15.14 14.15
N PHE A 14 0.08 -14.44 13.38
CA PHE A 14 -0.19 -14.12 11.98
C PHE A 14 -0.13 -15.35 11.06
N GLU A 15 0.67 -16.36 11.39
CA GLU A 15 0.67 -17.66 10.69
C GLU A 15 -0.63 -18.45 10.93
N GLY A 16 -1.29 -18.26 12.07
CA GLY A 16 -2.64 -18.80 12.29
C GLY A 16 -3.71 -17.97 11.59
N GLU A 17 -3.84 -16.72 12.02
CA GLU A 17 -5.03 -15.88 11.80
C GLU A 17 -4.81 -14.73 10.81
N GLY A 18 -3.57 -14.54 10.37
CA GLY A 18 -3.16 -13.39 9.57
C GLY A 18 -3.45 -13.55 8.07
N CYS A 19 -3.81 -12.43 7.45
CA CYS A 19 -4.04 -12.31 6.01
C CYS A 19 -3.39 -11.05 5.42
N PHE A 20 -2.72 -11.23 4.28
CA PHE A 20 -2.29 -10.14 3.40
C PHE A 20 -3.40 -9.84 2.39
N ASN A 21 -4.07 -8.69 2.52
CA ASN A 21 -5.19 -8.34 1.65
C ASN A 21 -4.73 -7.59 0.41
N PHE A 22 -5.32 -7.97 -0.71
CA PHE A 22 -5.18 -7.28 -1.99
C PHE A 22 -6.55 -6.76 -2.46
N SER A 23 -6.55 -5.65 -3.18
CA SER A 23 -7.73 -5.10 -3.86
C SER A 23 -7.36 -4.77 -5.30
N ASN A 24 -8.06 -5.37 -6.26
CA ASN A 24 -7.73 -5.26 -7.69
C ASN A 24 -6.25 -5.59 -7.97
N GLY A 25 -5.73 -6.63 -7.32
CA GLY A 25 -4.34 -7.06 -7.42
C GLY A 25 -3.31 -6.20 -6.68
N LYS A 26 -3.72 -5.09 -6.05
CA LYS A 26 -2.86 -4.15 -5.31
C LYS A 26 -2.87 -4.43 -3.80
N PRO A 27 -1.72 -4.40 -3.11
CA PRO A 27 -1.68 -4.56 -1.65
C PRO A 27 -2.48 -3.46 -0.97
N LYS A 28 -3.30 -3.86 0.02
CA LYS A 28 -4.18 -2.94 0.74
C LYS A 28 -3.81 -2.84 2.22
N ARG A 29 -3.74 -3.98 2.91
CA ARG A 29 -3.51 -4.05 4.36
C ARG A 29 -3.19 -5.48 4.83
N MET A 30 -2.49 -5.58 5.95
CA MET A 30 -2.48 -6.78 6.79
C MET A 30 -3.73 -6.80 7.67
N THR A 31 -4.29 -7.98 7.94
CA THR A 31 -5.42 -8.16 8.86
C THR A 31 -5.26 -9.38 9.74
N ILE A 32 -5.82 -9.32 10.94
CA ILE A 32 -6.15 -10.47 11.80
C ILE A 32 -7.63 -10.33 12.17
N SER A 33 -8.39 -11.42 12.12
CA SER A 33 -9.82 -11.43 12.48
C SER A 33 -10.05 -12.52 13.52
N MET A 34 -10.53 -12.17 14.72
CA MET A 34 -10.79 -13.15 15.77
C MET A 34 -11.83 -12.67 16.78
N THR A 35 -12.25 -13.54 17.70
CA THR A 35 -13.24 -13.22 18.74
C THR A 35 -12.61 -12.59 19.99
N ASP A 36 -11.33 -12.86 20.25
CA ASP A 36 -10.61 -12.38 21.43
C ASP A 36 -10.03 -10.99 21.17
N ARG A 37 -10.73 -9.98 21.67
CA ARG A 37 -10.40 -8.57 21.43
C ARG A 37 -9.10 -8.14 22.12
N ASP A 38 -8.84 -8.65 23.31
CA ASP A 38 -7.63 -8.36 24.10
C ASP A 38 -6.34 -8.72 23.35
N VAL A 39 -6.34 -9.81 22.60
CA VAL A 39 -5.23 -10.20 21.71
C VAL A 39 -5.00 -9.12 20.64
N LEU A 40 -6.07 -8.62 20.01
CA LEU A 40 -5.97 -7.58 18.98
C LEU A 40 -5.57 -6.22 19.56
N ASP A 41 -6.05 -5.88 20.75
CA ASP A 41 -5.64 -4.68 21.47
C ASP A 41 -4.14 -4.76 21.84
N HIS A 42 -3.64 -5.96 22.19
CA HIS A 42 -2.22 -6.18 22.40
C HIS A 42 -1.41 -6.01 21.11
N VAL A 43 -1.84 -6.61 20.00
CA VAL A 43 -1.23 -6.41 18.66
C VAL A 43 -1.19 -4.92 18.32
N GLN A 44 -2.29 -4.20 18.57
CA GLN A 44 -2.38 -2.76 18.33
C GLN A 44 -1.37 -1.98 19.19
N SER A 45 -1.23 -2.34 20.47
CA SER A 45 -0.26 -1.69 21.36
C SER A 45 1.20 -1.86 20.90
N LEU A 46 1.52 -2.98 20.25
CA LEU A 46 2.86 -3.30 19.77
C LEU A 46 3.19 -2.70 18.41
N PHE A 47 2.23 -2.69 17.48
CA PHE A 47 2.48 -2.40 16.05
C PHE A 47 1.59 -1.29 15.48
N GLY A 48 0.76 -0.65 16.30
CA GLY A 48 -0.24 0.32 15.88
C GLY A 48 -1.38 -0.32 15.08
N GLY A 49 -1.95 0.42 14.12
CA GLY A 49 -3.09 -0.04 13.34
C GLY A 49 -4.43 0.19 14.03
N THR A 50 -5.48 -0.44 13.52
CA THR A 50 -6.86 -0.18 13.95
C THR A 50 -7.58 -1.48 14.26
N VAL A 51 -8.26 -1.51 15.41
CA VAL A 51 -9.18 -2.59 15.80
C VAL A 51 -10.62 -2.10 15.59
N VAL A 52 -11.43 -2.88 14.89
CA VAL A 52 -12.85 -2.59 14.63
C VAL A 52 -13.70 -3.83 14.87
N SER A 53 -14.95 -3.66 15.32
CA SER A 53 -15.91 -4.76 15.35
C SER A 53 -16.48 -5.01 13.96
N LEU A 54 -16.74 -6.28 13.67
CA LEU A 54 -17.60 -6.68 12.57
C LEU A 54 -19.02 -6.85 13.06
N LYS A 55 -19.99 -6.43 12.23
CA LYS A 55 -21.39 -6.72 12.48
C LYS A 55 -21.59 -8.24 12.50
N LYS A 56 -22.25 -8.73 13.54
CA LYS A 56 -22.68 -10.14 13.60
C LYS A 56 -23.51 -10.50 12.38
N ARG A 57 -23.24 -11.66 11.79
CA ARG A 57 -24.06 -12.20 10.71
C ARG A 57 -25.42 -12.65 11.25
N GLU A 58 -25.40 -13.32 12.39
CA GLU A 58 -26.58 -13.82 13.11
C GLU A 58 -26.42 -13.51 14.61
N GLU A 59 -27.52 -13.34 15.33
CA GLU A 59 -27.52 -12.90 16.73
C GLU A 59 -26.78 -13.86 17.69
N HIS A 60 -26.82 -15.16 17.38
CA HIS A 60 -26.20 -16.22 18.18
C HIS A 60 -24.68 -16.38 17.93
N HIS A 61 -24.11 -15.68 16.95
CA HIS A 61 -22.66 -15.72 16.72
C HIS A 61 -21.92 -14.83 17.74
N LYS A 62 -20.69 -15.25 18.08
CA LYS A 62 -19.77 -14.41 18.86
C LYS A 62 -19.43 -13.13 18.09
N ASP A 63 -19.15 -12.06 18.83
CA ASP A 63 -18.60 -10.85 18.25
C ASP A 63 -17.24 -11.14 17.62
N VAL A 64 -17.04 -10.65 16.39
CA VAL A 64 -15.76 -10.76 15.68
C VAL A 64 -15.15 -9.38 15.60
N TRP A 65 -13.86 -9.31 15.87
CA TRP A 65 -13.05 -8.11 15.80
C TRP A 65 -12.00 -8.28 14.71
N ILE A 66 -11.66 -7.20 14.03
CA ILE A 66 -10.58 -7.16 13.05
C ILE A 66 -9.55 -6.14 13.49
N TRP A 67 -8.30 -6.56 13.57
CA TRP A 67 -7.16 -5.67 13.52
C TRP A 67 -6.70 -5.51 12.08
N TYR A 68 -6.31 -4.30 11.68
CA TYR A 68 -5.66 -4.08 10.39
C TYR A 68 -4.58 -3.00 10.42
N LEU A 69 -3.60 -3.15 9.52
CA LEU A 69 -2.50 -2.22 9.31
C LEU A 69 -2.29 -1.98 7.81
N HIS A 70 -2.12 -0.73 7.39
CA HIS A 70 -1.98 -0.33 5.98
C HIS A 70 -0.73 0.53 5.75
N GLY A 71 -0.43 0.80 4.47
CA GLY A 71 0.67 1.70 4.09
C GLY A 71 2.05 1.13 4.42
N GLU A 72 3.04 2.03 4.52
CA GLU A 72 4.45 1.68 4.75
C GLU A 72 4.64 0.82 6.01
N SER A 73 3.98 1.18 7.12
CA SER A 73 4.07 0.43 8.37
C SER A 73 3.65 -1.04 8.23
N SER A 74 2.69 -1.34 7.35
CA SER A 74 2.31 -2.74 7.07
C SER A 74 3.41 -3.51 6.35
N VAL A 75 4.17 -2.86 5.47
CA VAL A 75 5.28 -3.49 4.75
C VAL A 75 6.50 -3.66 5.65
N GLU A 76 6.78 -2.67 6.50
CA GLU A 76 7.84 -2.78 7.51
C GLU A 76 7.59 -3.97 8.45
N LEU A 77 6.36 -4.13 8.93
CA LEU A 77 6.00 -5.28 9.76
C LEU A 77 6.04 -6.59 8.97
N ALA A 78 5.55 -6.60 7.72
CA ALA A 78 5.62 -7.78 6.84
C ALA A 78 7.07 -8.27 6.66
N LYS A 79 8.01 -7.34 6.40
CA LYS A 79 9.45 -7.64 6.30
C LYS A 79 10.01 -8.23 7.60
N LYS A 80 9.61 -7.70 8.76
CA LYS A 80 10.06 -8.20 10.07
C LYS A 80 9.57 -9.62 10.35
N ILE A 81 8.34 -9.96 9.98
CA ILE A 81 7.80 -11.31 10.23
C ILE A 81 8.17 -12.34 9.17
N GLN A 82 8.53 -11.91 7.95
CA GLN A 82 8.80 -12.79 6.80
C GLN A 82 9.72 -13.97 7.12
N PRO A 83 10.84 -13.82 7.87
CA PRO A 83 11.75 -14.93 8.17
C PRO A 83 11.11 -16.05 9.00
N TYR A 84 10.01 -15.77 9.71
CA TYR A 84 9.33 -16.69 10.59
C TYR A 84 8.10 -17.34 9.95
N LEU A 85 7.69 -16.89 8.75
CA LEU A 85 6.52 -17.41 8.05
C LEU A 85 6.83 -18.69 7.28
N PHE A 86 5.85 -19.57 7.15
CA PHE A 86 6.00 -20.81 6.39
C PHE A 86 5.67 -20.62 4.91
N SER A 87 6.12 -21.55 4.07
CA SER A 87 6.20 -21.44 2.61
C SER A 87 5.00 -20.75 1.94
N ARG A 88 3.77 -21.17 2.24
CA ARG A 88 2.54 -20.58 1.68
C ARG A 88 2.40 -19.10 2.03
N ARG A 89 2.59 -18.74 3.30
CA ARG A 89 2.38 -17.37 3.79
C ARG A 89 3.60 -16.49 3.55
N ALA A 90 4.81 -17.05 3.60
CA ALA A 90 6.04 -16.38 3.18
C ALA A 90 5.98 -15.96 1.70
N LYS A 91 5.46 -16.82 0.80
CA LYS A 91 5.24 -16.46 -0.61
C LYS A 91 4.25 -15.29 -0.76
N ARG A 92 3.14 -15.33 -0.02
CA ARG A 92 2.16 -14.22 -0.01
C ARG A 92 2.73 -12.92 0.58
N CYS A 93 3.58 -13.03 1.60
CA CYS A 93 4.29 -11.89 2.19
C CYS A 93 5.23 -11.25 1.16
N ALA A 94 6.02 -12.05 0.44
CA ALA A 94 6.90 -11.57 -0.61
C ALA A 94 6.14 -10.84 -1.72
N GLU A 95 5.04 -11.43 -2.21
CA GLU A 95 4.14 -10.79 -3.19
C GLU A 95 3.58 -9.45 -2.68
N TYR A 96 3.19 -9.39 -1.40
CA TYR A 96 2.66 -8.18 -0.78
C TYR A 96 3.71 -7.07 -0.74
N ILE A 97 4.94 -7.38 -0.31
CA ILE A 97 6.07 -6.43 -0.23
C ILE A 97 6.44 -5.92 -1.63
N GLU A 98 6.62 -6.81 -2.60
CA GLU A 98 7.04 -6.47 -3.97
C GLU A 98 6.04 -5.53 -4.66
N LYS A 99 4.76 -5.90 -4.62
CA LYS A 99 3.70 -5.09 -5.24
C LYS A 99 3.57 -3.72 -4.58
N PHE A 100 3.82 -3.64 -3.27
CA PHE A 100 3.76 -2.38 -2.57
C PHE A 100 4.92 -1.47 -2.99
N SER A 101 6.15 -2.00 -3.06
CA SER A 101 7.32 -1.26 -3.55
C SER A 101 7.06 -0.72 -4.96
N THR A 102 6.62 -1.58 -5.87
CA THR A 102 6.30 -1.20 -7.26
C THR A 102 5.27 -0.08 -7.32
N MET A 103 4.25 -0.12 -6.46
CA MET A 103 3.25 0.93 -6.39
C MET A 103 3.79 2.23 -5.80
N SER A 104 4.61 2.15 -4.76
CA SER A 104 5.26 3.30 -4.13
C SER A 104 6.17 4.01 -5.13
N ASP A 105 6.99 3.26 -5.87
CA ASP A 105 7.89 3.80 -6.91
C ASP A 105 7.12 4.52 -8.01
N ARG A 106 6.04 3.90 -8.52
CA ARG A 106 5.16 4.54 -9.53
C ARG A 106 4.54 5.82 -9.00
N ARG A 107 4.07 5.81 -7.75
CA ARG A 107 3.49 6.99 -7.09
C ARG A 107 4.54 8.10 -6.94
N ASN A 108 5.75 7.76 -6.52
CA ASN A 108 6.84 8.71 -6.33
C ASN A 108 7.28 9.32 -7.67
N LYS A 109 7.41 8.52 -8.73
CA LYS A 109 7.69 9.00 -10.08
C LYS A 109 6.59 9.94 -10.58
N ALA A 110 5.33 9.59 -10.38
CA ALA A 110 4.20 10.46 -10.74
C ALA A 110 4.20 11.77 -9.93
N ALA A 111 4.51 11.72 -8.63
CA ALA A 111 4.61 12.91 -7.79
C ALA A 111 5.74 13.84 -8.24
N SER A 112 6.92 13.29 -8.51
CA SER A 112 8.08 14.01 -9.04
C SER A 112 7.75 14.69 -10.38
N LEU A 113 7.13 13.96 -11.32
CA LEU A 113 6.70 14.55 -12.59
C LEU A 113 5.71 15.71 -12.41
N ARG A 114 4.73 15.57 -11.51
CA ARG A 114 3.76 16.63 -11.20
C ARG A 114 4.47 17.86 -10.64
N GLU A 115 5.48 17.65 -9.82
CA GLU A 115 6.27 18.74 -9.25
C GLU A 115 7.10 19.46 -10.31
N SER A 116 7.78 18.73 -11.20
CA SER A 116 8.48 19.31 -12.35
C SER A 116 7.56 20.13 -13.25
N VAL A 117 6.34 19.66 -13.50
CA VAL A 117 5.33 20.41 -14.26
C VAL A 117 4.98 21.73 -13.57
N ARG A 118 4.79 21.73 -12.25
CA ARG A 118 4.49 22.95 -11.49
C ARG A 118 5.68 23.91 -11.45
N SER A 119 6.90 23.41 -11.24
CA SER A 119 8.11 24.23 -11.24
C SER A 119 8.29 24.94 -12.58
N LEU A 120 8.26 24.21 -13.70
CA LEU A 120 8.39 24.81 -15.03
C LEU A 120 7.25 25.80 -15.30
N ARG A 121 6.04 25.53 -14.81
CA ARG A 121 4.95 26.51 -14.96
C ARG A 121 5.22 27.80 -14.18
N ASN A 122 5.78 27.70 -12.98
CA ASN A 122 6.15 28.86 -12.15
C ASN A 122 7.32 29.65 -12.75
N GLU A 123 8.24 28.98 -13.44
CA GLU A 123 9.33 29.60 -14.20
C GLU A 123 8.86 30.33 -15.48
N GLY A 124 7.56 30.24 -15.82
CA GLY A 124 6.93 30.98 -16.91
C GLY A 124 6.73 30.18 -18.20
N TYR A 125 7.20 28.93 -18.27
CA TYR A 125 7.04 28.08 -19.46
C TYR A 125 5.57 27.84 -19.81
N LYS A 126 5.25 27.89 -21.10
CA LYS A 126 3.94 27.54 -21.66
C LYS A 126 3.75 26.03 -21.66
N HIS A 127 2.50 25.56 -21.66
CA HIS A 127 2.20 24.12 -21.58
C HIS A 127 2.90 23.28 -22.66
N ARG A 128 3.09 23.83 -23.86
CA ARG A 128 3.78 23.14 -24.95
C ARG A 128 5.27 22.93 -24.66
N GLU A 129 5.94 23.95 -24.13
CA GLU A 129 7.37 23.89 -23.79
C GLU A 129 7.61 22.92 -22.62
N ILE A 130 6.69 22.88 -21.65
CA ILE A 130 6.72 21.91 -20.55
C ILE A 130 6.57 20.47 -21.07
N ALA A 131 5.61 20.27 -21.98
CA ALA A 131 5.34 18.98 -22.60
C ALA A 131 6.56 18.45 -23.38
N GLU A 132 7.20 19.32 -24.18
CA GLU A 132 8.42 18.98 -24.92
C GLU A 132 9.59 18.66 -23.98
N ARG A 133 9.80 19.46 -22.92
CA ARG A 133 10.91 19.25 -21.96
C ARG A 133 10.78 17.98 -21.12
N LEU A 134 9.55 17.59 -20.78
CA LEU A 134 9.28 16.44 -19.92
C LEU A 134 8.86 15.20 -20.72
N GLU A 135 8.85 15.28 -22.06
CA GLU A 135 8.44 14.21 -22.96
C GLU A 135 7.05 13.63 -22.61
N ILE A 136 6.09 14.52 -22.36
CA ILE A 136 4.71 14.18 -22.01
C ILE A 136 3.69 14.90 -22.89
N ASP A 137 2.48 14.37 -22.94
CA ASP A 137 1.39 15.00 -23.68
C ASP A 137 1.00 16.39 -23.09
N ARG A 138 0.76 17.36 -23.97
CA ARG A 138 0.35 18.72 -23.59
C ARG A 138 -0.96 18.74 -22.80
N THR A 139 -1.91 17.86 -23.13
CA THR A 139 -3.17 17.71 -22.40
C THR A 139 -2.91 17.19 -21.00
N TYR A 140 -1.94 16.30 -20.84
CA TYR A 140 -1.55 15.81 -19.52
C TYR A 140 -0.95 16.91 -18.62
N VAL A 141 -0.12 17.80 -19.16
CA VAL A 141 0.34 19.02 -18.44
C VAL A 141 -0.86 19.84 -17.94
N SER A 142 -1.84 20.08 -18.83
CA SER A 142 -3.08 20.79 -18.48
C SER A 142 -3.87 20.08 -17.38
N HIS A 143 -3.98 18.75 -17.44
CA HIS A 143 -4.64 17.95 -16.41
C HIS A 143 -3.94 18.05 -15.06
N ILE A 144 -2.59 17.99 -15.03
CA ILE A 144 -1.81 18.14 -13.80
C ILE A 144 -2.10 19.51 -13.16
N LEU A 145 -1.96 20.59 -13.93
CA LEU A 145 -2.14 21.96 -13.43
C LEU A 145 -3.58 22.26 -12.98
N ARG A 146 -4.58 21.58 -13.54
CA ARG A 146 -5.99 21.69 -13.15
C ARG A 146 -6.41 20.70 -12.06
N GLY A 147 -5.50 19.88 -11.54
CA GLY A 147 -5.81 18.85 -10.55
C GLY A 147 -6.64 17.66 -11.08
N ARG A 148 -6.72 17.47 -12.41
CA ARG A 148 -7.51 16.41 -13.08
C ARG A 148 -6.70 15.17 -13.45
N HIS A 149 -5.56 14.96 -12.78
CA HIS A 149 -4.61 13.90 -13.12
C HIS A 149 -4.96 12.53 -12.50
N ASP A 150 -5.95 12.46 -11.60
CA ASP A 150 -6.38 11.21 -10.96
C ASP A 150 -7.54 10.50 -11.71
N THR A 151 -8.11 11.12 -12.75
CA THR A 151 -9.14 10.50 -13.61
C THR A 151 -8.49 9.81 -14.82
N LYS A 152 -8.45 8.47 -14.78
CA LYS A 152 -8.19 7.52 -15.89
C LYS A 152 -7.48 8.13 -17.13
N SER A 153 -6.17 8.28 -17.06
CA SER A 153 -5.30 8.42 -18.23
C SER A 153 -3.93 7.86 -17.86
N SER A 154 -3.87 6.54 -17.80
CA SER A 154 -2.63 5.77 -17.65
C SER A 154 -2.50 4.85 -18.84
N VAL A 155 -2.27 5.45 -20.01
CA VAL A 155 -1.66 4.90 -21.24
C VAL A 155 -1.16 6.17 -21.92
N VAL A 156 0.13 6.52 -21.90
CA VAL A 156 1.17 6.05 -22.79
C VAL A 156 2.51 6.34 -22.11
N MET A 157 3.23 5.30 -21.69
CA MET A 157 4.65 5.34 -21.35
C MET A 157 5.16 3.94 -21.70
N GLN A 158 5.91 3.83 -22.80
CA GLN A 158 6.48 2.64 -23.46
C GLN A 158 5.71 2.11 -24.69
N ALA A 159 6.06 2.68 -25.84
CA ALA A 159 6.20 1.96 -27.11
C ALA A 159 7.20 2.75 -27.96
N GLY A 160 8.48 2.47 -27.76
CA GLY A 160 9.58 3.17 -28.42
C GLY A 160 10.86 2.38 -28.24
N GLU A 161 10.85 1.12 -28.68
CA GLU A 161 12.04 0.32 -29.00
C GLU A 161 11.58 -0.94 -29.75
N ALA A 162 11.65 -0.85 -31.08
CA ALA A 162 11.79 -1.99 -31.98
C ALA A 162 12.29 -1.41 -33.31
N GLY A 163 13.61 -1.46 -33.49
CA GLY A 163 14.21 -1.51 -34.82
C GLY A 163 14.08 -2.90 -35.42
#